data_AF-A0A136KTQ3-F1
#
_entry.id   AF-A0A136KTQ3-F1
#
_cell.length_a   1.000
_cell.length_b   1.000
_cell.length_c   1.000
_cell.angle_alpha   90.00
_cell.angle_beta   90.00
_cell.angle_gamma   90.00
#
_symmetry.space_group_name_H-M   'P 1'
#
loop_
_entity.id
_entity.type
_entity.pdbx_description
1 polymer ?
#
loop_
_entity_poly.entity_id
_entity_poly.type
_entity_poly.pdbx_seq_one_letter_code
_entity_poly.pdbx_strand_id
1 'polypeptide(L)'
;MFGASILTFIVINYFVSDKNKKNIFLAFLLTLAINFHLENTKEFQTSWEKQERFINQLLWRAPVIEPGTTFFTDQEVLGVMGEYAVSFSINTAYQVKDFGNTPPYWYFPFLYTNPNVDALLSGTPLEYTKLSMNFIGDSKQMLLLDFNPELKRCLWVLQPQDINLRLVSDDVRKLSAGSDLSLIKQSDTEVAPPVEIYGKTNTQTWCYYFEKADLARQYQEWDEIVRLWNESQAMGERPDNGFEYIPFIEGFGNTEDWKQVKELTKFANKVTSGLEPSLCSALDRLSVNAPESSEKDETILNLKEDLECKNYQ
;
A
#
# COMPACT_ATOMS: atom_id res chain seq x y z
N MET A 1 -14.87 7.33 32.71
CA MET A 1 -16.30 7.29 33.09
C MET A 1 -16.47 7.78 34.52
N PHE A 2 -17.25 8.84 34.74
CA PHE A 2 -17.40 9.49 36.06
C PHE A 2 -17.91 8.54 37.17
N GLY A 3 -18.92 7.71 36.86
CA GLY A 3 -19.50 6.78 37.84
C GLY A 3 -18.52 5.70 38.34
N ALA A 4 -17.70 5.16 37.44
CA ALA A 4 -16.68 4.18 37.81
C ALA A 4 -15.63 4.79 38.75
N SER A 5 -15.18 6.01 38.48
CA SER A 5 -14.20 6.72 39.32
C SER A 5 -14.71 6.96 40.75
N ILE A 6 -15.99 7.33 40.91
CA ILE A 6 -16.61 7.52 42.24
C ILE A 6 -16.72 6.19 42.97
N LEU A 7 -17.21 5.14 42.30
CA LEU A 7 -17.36 3.82 42.92
C LEU A 7 -16.00 3.27 43.37
N THR A 8 -14.97 3.37 42.52
CA THR A 8 -13.60 2.98 42.86
C THR A 8 -13.09 3.75 44.07
N PHE A 9 -13.30 5.07 44.15
CA PHE A 9 -12.90 5.87 45.32
C PHE A 9 -13.64 5.43 46.60
N ILE A 10 -14.95 5.18 46.54
CA ILE A 10 -15.74 4.73 47.69
C ILE A 10 -15.25 3.37 48.19
N VAL A 11 -15.02 2.42 47.29
CA VAL A 11 -14.49 1.09 47.61
C VAL A 11 -13.12 1.21 48.29
N ILE A 12 -12.20 1.98 47.71
CA ILE A 12 -10.87 2.19 48.31
C ILE A 12 -10.99 2.84 49.68
N ASN A 13 -11.86 3.84 49.83
CA ASN A 13 -12.06 4.53 51.10
C ASN A 13 -12.66 3.61 52.19
N TYR A 14 -13.53 2.68 51.80
CA TYR A 14 -14.17 1.76 52.74
C TYR A 14 -13.22 0.62 53.17
N PHE A 15 -12.45 0.05 52.24
CA PHE A 15 -11.61 -1.13 52.52
C PHE A 15 -10.16 -0.81 52.94
N VAL A 16 -9.64 0.40 52.66
CA VAL A 16 -8.26 0.78 52.99
C VAL A 16 -8.23 1.88 54.05
N SER A 17 -8.11 1.48 55.32
CA SER A 17 -8.16 2.41 56.47
C SER A 17 -6.88 3.23 56.66
N ASP A 18 -5.73 2.73 56.19
CA ASP A 18 -4.44 3.41 56.32
C ASP A 18 -4.27 4.49 55.23
N LYS A 19 -4.05 5.74 55.65
CA LYS A 19 -3.94 6.91 54.77
C LYS A 19 -2.78 6.80 53.77
N ASN A 20 -1.64 6.26 54.18
CA ASN A 20 -0.47 6.14 53.31
C ASN A 20 -0.69 5.05 52.26
N LYS A 21 -1.23 3.89 52.67
CA LYS A 21 -1.60 2.81 51.73
C LYS A 21 -2.66 3.28 50.73
N LYS A 22 -3.65 4.06 51.19
CA LYS A 22 -4.67 4.68 50.33
C LYS A 22 -4.05 5.60 49.29
N ASN A 23 -3.15 6.49 49.69
CA ASN A 23 -2.46 7.41 48.79
C ASN A 23 -1.61 6.66 47.76
N ILE A 24 -0.87 5.63 48.18
CA ILE A 24 -0.06 4.80 47.28
C ILE A 24 -0.97 4.09 46.24
N PHE A 25 -2.09 3.52 46.69
CA PHE A 25 -3.02 2.84 45.79
C PHE A 25 -3.66 3.79 44.78
N LEU A 26 -4.09 4.97 45.23
CA LEU A 26 -4.62 6.01 44.35
C LEU A 26 -3.57 6.52 43.36
N ALA A 27 -2.33 6.72 43.81
CA ALA A 27 -1.22 7.11 42.93
C ALA A 27 -0.96 6.02 41.87
N PHE A 28 -0.98 4.74 42.25
CA PHE A 28 -0.84 3.63 41.33
C PHE A 28 -1.96 3.60 40.27
N LEU A 29 -3.22 3.73 40.69
CA LEU A 29 -4.35 3.81 39.76
C LEU A 29 -4.25 5.02 38.82
N LEU A 30 -3.82 6.16 39.34
CA LEU A 30 -3.59 7.36 38.53
C LEU A 30 -2.50 7.13 37.48
N THR A 31 -1.38 6.51 37.86
CA THR A 31 -0.31 6.13 36.92
C THR A 31 -0.82 5.19 35.84
N LEU A 32 -1.63 4.18 36.19
CA LEU A 32 -2.24 3.28 35.20
C LEU A 32 -3.18 4.03 34.25
N ALA A 33 -3.99 4.96 34.76
CA ALA A 33 -4.88 5.77 33.93
C ALA A 33 -4.10 6.70 32.97
N ILE A 34 -3.03 7.33 33.45
CA ILE A 34 -2.15 8.16 32.61
C ILE A 34 -1.52 7.30 31.51
N ASN A 35 -0.95 6.14 31.85
CA ASN A 35 -0.36 5.24 30.87
C ASN A 35 -1.37 4.75 29.83
N PHE A 36 -2.60 4.42 30.26
CA PHE A 36 -3.68 4.07 29.33
C PHE A 36 -3.99 5.19 28.34
N HIS A 37 -4.07 6.44 28.79
CA HIS A 37 -4.31 7.59 27.92
C HIS A 37 -3.13 7.88 26.98
N LEU A 38 -1.90 7.69 27.43
CA LEU A 38 -0.70 7.81 26.58
C LEU A 38 -0.69 6.74 25.49
N GLU A 39 -0.97 5.49 25.83
CA GLU A 39 -1.04 4.38 24.87
C GLU A 39 -2.13 4.62 23.82
N ASN A 40 -3.33 4.98 24.27
CA ASN A 40 -4.44 5.32 23.37
C ASN A 40 -4.06 6.49 22.44
N THR A 41 -3.40 7.54 22.96
CA THR A 41 -2.93 8.66 22.13
C THR A 41 -1.92 8.19 21.08
N LYS A 42 -0.99 7.31 21.46
CA LYS A 42 0.01 6.76 20.53
C LYS A 42 -0.63 5.89 19.45
N GLU A 43 -1.65 5.11 19.78
CA GLU A 43 -2.41 4.31 18.82
C GLU A 43 -3.11 5.20 17.78
N PHE A 44 -3.82 6.25 18.22
CA PHE A 44 -4.46 7.21 17.31
C PHE A 44 -3.44 7.95 16.44
N GLN A 45 -2.30 8.37 17.00
CA GLN A 45 -1.23 8.99 16.24
C GLN A 45 -0.71 8.05 15.14
N THR A 46 -0.41 6.80 15.49
CA THR A 46 0.13 5.81 14.56
C THR A 46 -0.89 5.46 13.47
N SER A 47 -2.17 5.36 13.84
CA SER A 47 -3.26 5.18 12.88
C SER A 47 -3.37 6.35 11.92
N TRP A 48 -3.27 7.58 12.41
CA TRP A 48 -3.32 8.78 11.58
C TRP A 48 -2.15 8.84 10.59
N GLU A 49 -0.92 8.59 11.05
CA GLU A 49 0.27 8.50 10.20
C GLU A 49 0.09 7.43 9.10
N LYS A 50 -0.57 6.30 9.41
CA LYS A 50 -0.88 5.25 8.44
C LYS A 50 -1.92 5.69 7.40
N GLN A 51 -2.95 6.42 7.81
CA GLN A 51 -3.96 7.01 6.92
C GLN A 51 -3.32 8.02 5.95
N GLU A 52 -2.48 8.92 6.46
CA GLU A 52 -1.74 9.88 5.64
C GLU A 52 -0.85 9.17 4.63
N ARG A 53 -0.09 8.15 5.05
CA ARG A 53 0.77 7.36 4.15
C ARG A 53 -0.03 6.65 3.07
N PHE A 54 -1.15 6.02 3.41
CA PHE A 54 -2.00 5.32 2.44
C PHE A 54 -2.52 6.27 1.37
N ILE A 55 -3.11 7.40 1.78
CA ILE A 55 -3.71 8.37 0.86
C ILE A 55 -2.66 9.02 -0.03
N ASN A 56 -1.52 9.44 0.53
CA ASN A 56 -0.46 10.06 -0.26
C ASN A 56 0.10 9.09 -1.31
N GLN A 57 0.43 7.85 -0.92
CA GLN A 57 0.93 6.85 -1.87
C GLN A 57 -0.10 6.51 -2.94
N LEU A 58 -1.37 6.37 -2.55
CA LEU A 58 -2.43 6.13 -3.52
C LEU A 58 -2.54 7.26 -4.55
N LEU A 59 -2.46 8.52 -4.12
CA LEU A 59 -2.49 9.68 -5.04
C LEU A 59 -1.24 9.78 -5.92
N TRP A 60 -0.06 9.41 -5.42
CA TRP A 60 1.15 9.38 -6.24
C TRP A 60 1.10 8.29 -7.30
N ARG A 61 0.59 7.11 -6.92
CA ARG A 61 0.52 5.94 -7.80
C ARG A 61 -0.62 5.99 -8.78
N ALA A 62 -1.73 6.60 -8.39
CA ALA A 62 -2.97 6.65 -9.15
C ALA A 62 -3.62 8.04 -9.11
N PRO A 63 -2.97 9.08 -9.67
CA PRO A 63 -3.40 10.47 -9.48
C PRO A 63 -4.81 10.77 -10.00
N VAL A 64 -5.26 10.06 -11.03
CA VAL A 64 -6.63 10.12 -11.53
C VAL A 64 -7.16 8.69 -11.67
N ILE A 65 -8.37 8.45 -11.18
CA ILE A 65 -9.01 7.13 -11.20
C ILE A 65 -10.40 7.22 -11.82
N GLU A 66 -10.73 6.28 -12.71
CA GLU A 66 -12.05 6.22 -13.33
C GLU A 66 -13.16 5.98 -12.29
N PRO A 67 -14.27 6.76 -12.32
CA PRO A 67 -15.42 6.51 -11.45
C PRO A 67 -16.00 5.09 -11.58
N GLY A 68 -16.48 4.53 -10.48
CA GLY A 68 -16.91 3.13 -10.39
C GLY A 68 -15.80 2.17 -9.93
N THR A 69 -14.58 2.67 -9.74
CA THR A 69 -13.45 1.86 -9.29
C THR A 69 -13.61 1.40 -7.84
N THR A 70 -13.35 0.11 -7.64
CA THR A 70 -13.26 -0.52 -6.33
C THR A 70 -11.82 -0.76 -5.91
N PHE A 71 -11.51 -0.54 -4.63
CA PHE A 71 -10.20 -0.84 -4.05
C PHE A 71 -10.31 -2.09 -3.19
N PHE A 72 -9.63 -3.16 -3.59
CA PHE A 72 -9.61 -4.42 -2.86
C PHE A 72 -8.32 -4.56 -2.05
N THR A 73 -8.42 -5.06 -0.83
CA THR A 73 -7.27 -5.50 -0.02
C THR A 73 -7.61 -6.79 0.70
N ASP A 74 -6.61 -7.58 1.04
CA ASP A 74 -6.82 -8.80 1.84
C ASP A 74 -7.13 -8.54 3.30
N GLN A 75 -6.67 -7.41 3.81
CA GLN A 75 -6.78 -7.02 5.21
C GLN A 75 -7.47 -5.67 5.33
N GLU A 76 -8.00 -5.38 6.52
CA GLU A 76 -8.46 -4.03 6.84
C GLU A 76 -7.24 -3.13 7.10
N VAL A 77 -6.82 -2.38 6.07
CA VAL A 77 -5.54 -1.67 6.10
C VAL A 77 -5.51 -0.51 7.11
N LEU A 78 -6.70 -0.02 7.52
CA LEU A 78 -6.89 1.09 8.46
C LEU A 78 -7.87 0.70 9.58
N GLY A 79 -7.57 -0.36 10.33
CA GLY A 79 -8.50 -0.99 11.29
C GLY A 79 -9.10 -0.10 12.39
N VAL A 80 -8.40 0.95 12.83
CA VAL A 80 -8.98 1.91 13.81
C VAL A 80 -10.10 2.75 13.17
N MET A 81 -10.06 2.95 11.85
CA MET A 81 -10.99 3.79 11.10
C MET A 81 -12.28 3.06 10.71
N GLY A 82 -12.17 1.79 10.30
CA GLY A 82 -13.29 1.05 9.72
C GLY A 82 -13.36 1.17 8.19
N GLU A 83 -13.78 0.08 7.52
CA GLU A 83 -13.85 -0.04 6.06
C GLU A 83 -14.58 1.12 5.34
N TYR A 84 -15.80 1.47 5.79
CA TYR A 84 -16.59 2.52 5.15
C TYR A 84 -15.97 3.91 5.29
N ALA A 85 -15.21 4.13 6.37
CA ALA A 85 -14.52 5.40 6.59
C ALA A 85 -13.32 5.52 5.65
N VAL A 86 -12.64 4.41 5.32
CA VAL A 86 -11.61 4.39 4.26
C VAL A 86 -12.20 4.80 2.92
N SER A 87 -13.37 4.27 2.54
CA SER A 87 -14.06 4.69 1.31
C SER A 87 -14.29 6.20 1.30
N PHE A 88 -14.80 6.79 2.38
CA PHE A 88 -15.01 8.25 2.44
C PHE A 88 -13.71 9.05 2.45
N SER A 89 -12.65 8.53 3.09
CA SER A 89 -11.30 9.12 3.05
C SER A 89 -10.78 9.19 1.62
N ILE A 90 -10.89 8.11 0.84
CA ILE A 90 -10.49 8.07 -0.56
C ILE A 90 -11.27 9.12 -1.37
N ASN A 91 -12.60 9.13 -1.30
CA ASN A 91 -13.42 10.11 -2.03
C ASN A 91 -13.07 11.56 -1.66
N THR A 92 -12.77 11.81 -0.37
CA THR A 92 -12.33 13.12 0.13
C THR A 92 -10.95 13.50 -0.39
N ALA A 93 -10.01 12.57 -0.40
CA ALA A 93 -8.64 12.76 -0.88
C ALA A 93 -8.58 13.08 -2.37
N TYR A 94 -9.38 12.38 -3.18
CA TYR A 94 -9.56 12.68 -4.61
C TYR A 94 -10.41 13.92 -4.87
N GLN A 95 -10.93 14.57 -3.82
CA GLN A 95 -11.72 15.80 -3.90
C GLN A 95 -12.90 15.69 -4.86
N VAL A 96 -13.54 14.51 -4.88
CA VAL A 96 -14.66 14.23 -5.78
C VAL A 96 -15.82 15.18 -5.48
N LYS A 97 -16.37 15.81 -6.51
CA LYS A 97 -17.52 16.72 -6.41
C LYS A 97 -18.76 16.09 -7.05
N ASP A 98 -19.93 16.53 -6.59
CA ASP A 98 -21.22 16.32 -7.24
C ASP A 98 -21.68 14.84 -7.41
N PHE A 99 -21.21 13.92 -6.57
CA PHE A 99 -21.59 12.50 -6.62
C PHE A 99 -22.90 12.15 -5.87
N GLY A 100 -23.56 13.15 -5.27
CA GLY A 100 -24.83 12.96 -4.56
C GLY A 100 -24.73 11.87 -3.47
N ASN A 101 -25.53 10.82 -3.62
CA ASN A 101 -25.54 9.67 -2.70
C ASN A 101 -24.84 8.42 -3.27
N THR A 102 -24.17 8.55 -4.42
CA THR A 102 -23.51 7.44 -5.13
C THR A 102 -22.03 7.75 -5.27
N PRO A 103 -21.23 7.51 -4.22
CA PRO A 103 -19.80 7.78 -4.27
C PRO A 103 -19.14 6.98 -5.42
N PRO A 104 -18.20 7.57 -6.19
CA PRO A 104 -17.58 6.88 -7.31
C PRO A 104 -16.59 5.80 -6.90
N TYR A 105 -16.11 5.83 -5.66
CA TYR A 105 -15.06 4.94 -5.18
C TYR A 105 -15.48 4.23 -3.91
N TRP A 106 -15.14 2.95 -3.80
CA TRP A 106 -15.38 2.18 -2.58
C TRP A 106 -14.28 1.18 -2.29
N TYR A 107 -14.00 1.02 -0.99
CA TYR A 107 -12.99 0.13 -0.45
C TYR A 107 -13.64 -1.15 0.10
N PHE A 108 -13.08 -2.30 -0.28
CA PHE A 108 -13.53 -3.63 0.09
C PHE A 108 -12.36 -4.48 0.62
N PRO A 109 -12.20 -4.62 1.94
CA PRO A 109 -11.32 -5.63 2.49
C PRO A 109 -12.03 -7.00 2.48
N PHE A 110 -11.30 -8.06 2.15
CA PHE A 110 -11.86 -9.42 2.16
C PHE A 110 -11.40 -10.31 3.32
N LEU A 111 -10.76 -9.72 4.34
CA LEU A 111 -10.27 -10.41 5.55
C LEU A 111 -11.34 -11.30 6.20
N TYR A 112 -12.58 -10.81 6.23
CA TYR A 112 -13.69 -11.44 6.93
C TYR A 112 -14.58 -12.31 6.04
N THR A 113 -14.41 -12.24 4.71
CA THR A 113 -15.39 -12.76 3.75
C THR A 113 -14.91 -13.98 2.99
N ASN A 114 -13.61 -14.31 3.04
CA ASN A 114 -12.97 -15.36 2.25
C ASN A 114 -13.39 -15.28 0.76
N PRO A 115 -12.69 -14.47 -0.05
CA PRO A 115 -13.19 -14.05 -1.34
C PRO A 115 -13.40 -15.27 -2.25
N ASN A 116 -14.55 -15.33 -2.91
CA ASN A 116 -14.72 -16.23 -4.05
C ASN A 116 -13.96 -15.63 -5.25
N VAL A 117 -12.67 -15.95 -5.35
CA VAL A 117 -11.77 -15.40 -6.37
C VAL A 117 -12.32 -15.60 -7.78
N ASP A 118 -12.80 -16.80 -8.11
CA ASP A 118 -13.32 -17.09 -9.45
C ASP A 118 -14.55 -16.24 -9.79
N ALA A 119 -15.43 -16.00 -8.80
CA ALA A 119 -16.59 -15.12 -8.98
C ALA A 119 -16.19 -13.65 -9.17
N LEU A 120 -15.22 -13.16 -8.39
CA LEU A 120 -14.70 -11.79 -8.54
C LEU A 120 -14.03 -11.60 -9.90
N LEU A 121 -13.21 -12.55 -10.36
CA LEU A 121 -12.58 -12.49 -11.68
C LEU A 121 -13.62 -12.59 -12.82
N SER A 122 -14.77 -13.21 -12.58
CA SER A 122 -15.84 -13.34 -13.58
C SER A 122 -16.72 -12.08 -13.72
N GLY A 123 -16.65 -11.13 -12.78
CA GLY A 123 -17.51 -9.94 -12.73
C GLY A 123 -18.72 -10.15 -11.83
N THR A 124 -18.52 -9.89 -10.54
CA THR A 124 -19.55 -9.87 -9.51
C THR A 124 -20.01 -8.43 -9.31
N PRO A 125 -21.33 -8.15 -9.36
CA PRO A 125 -21.87 -6.85 -8.94
C PRO A 125 -21.51 -6.57 -7.48
N LEU A 126 -20.97 -5.38 -7.22
CA LEU A 126 -20.55 -4.93 -5.90
C LEU A 126 -21.44 -3.77 -5.47
N GLU A 127 -22.21 -3.99 -4.42
CA GLU A 127 -23.08 -2.97 -3.84
C GLU A 127 -22.77 -2.82 -2.35
N TYR A 128 -22.70 -1.58 -1.87
CA TYR A 128 -22.53 -1.31 -0.44
C TYR A 128 -23.30 -0.06 -0.04
N THR A 129 -24.18 -0.22 0.96
CA THR A 129 -24.94 0.89 1.51
C THR A 129 -24.45 1.23 2.91
N LYS A 130 -24.12 2.49 3.15
CA LYS A 130 -23.78 3.01 4.48
C LYS A 130 -24.35 4.41 4.67
N LEU A 131 -25.04 4.62 5.80
CA LEU A 131 -25.74 5.88 6.08
C LEU A 131 -26.70 6.21 4.91
N SER A 132 -26.54 7.37 4.27
CA SER A 132 -27.31 7.79 3.10
C SER A 132 -26.61 7.48 1.76
N MET A 133 -25.46 6.82 1.79
CA MET A 133 -24.63 6.55 0.62
C MET A 133 -24.85 5.12 0.12
N ASN A 134 -24.90 4.97 -1.20
CA ASN A 134 -25.04 3.68 -1.87
C ASN A 134 -24.03 3.59 -3.03
N PHE A 135 -22.98 2.79 -2.83
CA PHE A 135 -22.04 2.44 -3.88
C PHE A 135 -22.60 1.33 -4.76
N ILE A 136 -22.41 1.45 -6.08
CA ILE A 136 -22.76 0.43 -7.07
C ILE A 136 -21.57 0.33 -8.03
N GLY A 137 -20.98 -0.85 -8.14
CA GLY A 137 -19.85 -1.14 -9.01
C GLY A 137 -19.81 -2.60 -9.44
N ASP A 138 -18.72 -2.99 -10.10
CA ASP A 138 -18.47 -4.35 -10.59
C ASP A 138 -17.03 -4.74 -10.27
N SER A 139 -16.80 -6.00 -9.90
CA SER A 139 -15.45 -6.48 -9.57
C SER A 139 -14.49 -6.50 -10.77
N LYS A 140 -14.96 -6.29 -12.00
CA LYS A 140 -14.09 -6.04 -13.17
C LYS A 140 -13.45 -4.66 -13.16
N GLN A 141 -14.02 -3.70 -12.42
CA GLN A 141 -13.45 -2.36 -12.24
C GLN A 141 -12.76 -2.28 -10.88
N MET A 142 -11.75 -3.14 -10.67
CA MET A 142 -11.04 -3.20 -9.39
C MET A 142 -9.56 -2.85 -9.52
N LEU A 143 -9.05 -2.19 -8.49
CA LEU A 143 -7.63 -2.06 -8.20
C LEU A 143 -7.33 -2.87 -6.95
N LEU A 144 -6.45 -3.86 -7.09
CA LEU A 144 -6.00 -4.70 -5.97
C LEU A 144 -4.80 -4.05 -5.30
N LEU A 145 -4.91 -3.79 -4.00
CA LEU A 145 -3.91 -3.12 -3.19
C LEU A 145 -3.33 -4.08 -2.14
N ASP A 146 -2.02 -4.00 -1.91
CA ASP A 146 -1.36 -4.48 -0.70
C ASP A 146 -0.75 -3.28 0.04
N PHE A 147 -1.09 -3.10 1.31
CA PHE A 147 -0.58 -1.98 2.11
C PHE A 147 -0.24 -2.41 3.53
N ASN A 148 1.05 -2.67 3.75
CA ASN A 148 1.59 -3.12 5.03
C ASN A 148 2.89 -2.37 5.38
N PRO A 149 2.79 -1.07 5.72
CA PRO A 149 3.96 -0.24 6.03
C PRO A 149 4.74 -0.72 7.26
N GLU A 150 4.14 -1.54 8.13
CA GLU A 150 4.80 -2.19 9.26
C GLU A 150 5.90 -3.17 8.81
N LEU A 151 5.77 -3.73 7.60
CA LEU A 151 6.80 -4.53 6.93
C LEU A 151 7.79 -3.70 6.11
N LYS A 152 7.77 -2.36 6.27
CA LYS A 152 8.55 -1.40 5.49
C LYS A 152 8.30 -1.51 3.98
N ARG A 153 7.05 -1.76 3.61
CA ARG A 153 6.58 -1.79 2.23
C ARG A 153 5.84 -0.50 1.92
N CYS A 154 6.02 -0.01 0.71
CA CYS A 154 5.14 1.01 0.14
C CYS A 154 3.78 0.41 -0.22
N LEU A 155 2.87 1.22 -0.76
CA LEU A 155 1.60 0.75 -1.29
C LEU A 155 1.88 0.00 -2.59
N TRP A 156 1.40 -1.23 -2.72
CA TRP A 156 1.49 -1.94 -3.99
C TRP A 156 0.12 -1.96 -4.66
N VAL A 157 0.02 -1.38 -5.84
CA VAL A 157 -1.09 -1.64 -6.76
C VAL A 157 -0.70 -2.88 -7.56
N LEU A 158 -1.24 -4.02 -7.17
CA LEU A 158 -0.93 -5.28 -7.81
C LEU A 158 -1.53 -5.34 -9.21
N GLN A 159 -0.84 -6.04 -10.09
CA GLN A 159 -1.13 -6.09 -11.52
C GLN A 159 -1.20 -7.54 -11.99
N PRO A 160 -1.82 -7.84 -13.16
CA PRO A 160 -2.04 -9.22 -13.60
C PRO A 160 -0.77 -10.09 -13.70
N GLN A 161 0.38 -9.46 -13.94
CA GLN A 161 1.68 -10.12 -13.99
C GLN A 161 2.26 -10.49 -12.61
N ASP A 162 1.64 -10.07 -11.50
CA ASP A 162 2.11 -10.36 -10.13
C ASP A 162 1.55 -11.68 -9.58
N ILE A 163 0.98 -12.53 -10.44
CA ILE A 163 0.46 -13.86 -10.08
C ILE A 163 1.51 -14.83 -9.50
N ASN A 164 2.79 -14.46 -9.55
CA ASN A 164 3.89 -15.21 -8.95
C ASN A 164 4.49 -14.54 -7.69
N LEU A 165 3.89 -13.43 -7.21
CA LEU A 165 4.36 -12.71 -6.03
C LEU A 165 4.08 -13.50 -4.75
N ARG A 166 5.12 -14.15 -4.20
CA ARG A 166 5.02 -14.94 -2.96
C ARG A 166 5.01 -14.12 -1.66
N LEU A 167 5.07 -12.80 -1.78
CA LEU A 167 5.08 -11.87 -0.64
C LEU A 167 3.69 -11.51 -0.13
N VAL A 168 2.65 -11.97 -0.82
CA VAL A 168 1.24 -11.78 -0.51
C VAL A 168 0.54 -13.15 -0.39
N SER A 169 -0.68 -13.15 0.14
CA SER A 169 -1.47 -14.39 0.29
C SER A 169 -1.83 -15.02 -1.07
N ASP A 170 -2.15 -16.31 -1.07
CA ASP A 170 -2.52 -17.04 -2.28
C ASP A 170 -3.75 -16.45 -2.99
N ASP A 171 -4.72 -15.94 -2.22
CA ASP A 171 -5.92 -15.33 -2.78
C ASP A 171 -5.63 -13.98 -3.41
N VAL A 172 -4.81 -13.13 -2.77
CA VAL A 172 -4.33 -11.87 -3.36
C VAL A 172 -3.59 -12.14 -4.66
N ARG A 173 -2.69 -13.13 -4.63
CA ARG A 173 -1.89 -13.50 -5.78
C ARG A 173 -2.75 -13.93 -6.97
N LYS A 174 -3.78 -14.76 -6.76
CA LYS A 174 -4.72 -15.14 -7.82
C LYS A 174 -5.60 -13.97 -8.27
N LEU A 175 -6.07 -13.16 -7.33
CA LEU A 175 -6.95 -12.01 -7.60
C LEU A 175 -6.24 -10.90 -8.37
N SER A 176 -4.90 -10.81 -8.29
CA SER A 176 -4.09 -9.84 -9.05
C SER A 176 -4.38 -9.88 -10.56
N ALA A 177 -4.75 -11.05 -11.09
CA ALA A 177 -5.14 -11.25 -12.49
C ALA A 177 -6.32 -10.37 -12.95
N GLY A 178 -7.17 -9.91 -12.02
CA GLY A 178 -8.31 -9.03 -12.32
C GLY A 178 -8.11 -7.57 -11.94
N SER A 179 -6.93 -7.18 -11.43
CA SER A 179 -6.63 -5.77 -11.15
C SER A 179 -6.45 -5.01 -12.46
N ASP A 180 -7.28 -4.00 -12.71
CA ASP A 180 -7.31 -3.26 -13.97
C ASP A 180 -6.59 -1.92 -13.85
N LEU A 181 -5.30 -1.92 -14.20
CA LEU A 181 -4.48 -0.70 -14.22
C LEU A 181 -4.97 0.37 -15.21
N SER A 182 -5.81 0.00 -16.20
CA SER A 182 -6.33 0.98 -17.16
C SER A 182 -7.26 2.00 -16.50
N LEU A 183 -7.80 1.70 -15.32
CA LEU A 183 -8.58 2.62 -14.49
C LEU A 183 -7.75 3.80 -13.97
N ILE A 184 -6.42 3.67 -13.95
CA ILE A 184 -5.49 4.71 -13.49
C ILE A 184 -5.07 5.56 -14.69
N LYS A 185 -5.21 6.88 -14.56
CA LYS A 185 -4.71 7.87 -15.54
C LYS A 185 -3.62 8.76 -14.93
N GLN A 186 -2.67 9.17 -15.76
CA GLN A 186 -1.76 10.26 -15.43
C GLN A 186 -2.51 11.59 -15.26
N SER A 187 -1.89 12.51 -14.53
CA SER A 187 -2.34 13.89 -14.38
C SER A 187 -1.22 14.83 -14.83
N ASP A 188 -1.58 15.86 -15.59
CA ASP A 188 -0.64 16.94 -15.97
C ASP A 188 -0.27 17.85 -14.78
N THR A 189 -0.99 17.73 -13.67
CA THR A 189 -0.78 18.51 -12.45
C THR A 189 -0.58 17.59 -11.25
N GLU A 190 0.27 18.00 -10.31
CA GLU A 190 0.48 17.24 -9.09
C GLU A 190 -0.82 17.20 -8.28
N VAL A 191 -1.34 15.99 -8.05
CA VAL A 191 -2.55 15.78 -7.26
C VAL A 191 -2.13 15.58 -5.81
N ALA A 192 -2.71 16.39 -4.92
CA ALA A 192 -2.46 16.31 -3.49
C ALA A 192 -3.80 16.27 -2.72
N PRO A 193 -3.83 15.59 -1.56
CA PRO A 193 -5.02 15.58 -0.73
C PRO A 193 -5.25 16.96 -0.07
N PRO A 194 -6.46 17.25 0.43
CA PRO A 194 -6.74 18.51 1.13
C PRO A 194 -5.79 18.74 2.31
N VAL A 195 -5.00 19.83 2.24
CA VAL A 195 -3.96 20.15 3.23
C VAL A 195 -4.56 20.44 4.60
N GLU A 196 -5.80 20.92 4.66
CA GLU A 196 -6.53 21.18 5.90
C GLU A 196 -6.87 19.89 6.66
N ILE A 197 -6.89 18.75 5.97
CA ILE A 197 -7.21 17.44 6.53
C ILE A 197 -5.92 16.63 6.74
N TYR A 198 -5.11 16.48 5.69
CA TYR A 198 -3.95 15.58 5.66
C TYR A 198 -2.60 16.28 5.89
N GLY A 199 -2.61 17.60 6.13
CA GLY A 199 -1.38 18.36 6.30
C GLY A 199 -0.53 18.44 5.03
N LYS A 200 0.74 18.79 5.22
CA LYS A 200 1.70 18.87 4.11
C LYS A 200 2.33 17.51 3.86
N THR A 201 2.22 17.06 2.62
CA THR A 201 2.84 15.85 2.13
C THR A 201 4.36 16.01 1.99
N ASN A 202 5.13 15.03 2.48
CA ASN A 202 6.56 14.92 2.21
C ASN A 202 6.80 14.05 0.97
N THR A 203 7.30 14.66 -0.11
CA THR A 203 7.66 13.96 -1.35
C THR A 203 9.10 13.49 -1.39
N GLN A 204 9.92 13.82 -0.39
CA GLN A 204 11.30 13.34 -0.28
C GLN A 204 11.35 12.05 0.52
N THR A 205 10.67 11.02 0.02
CA THR A 205 10.62 9.69 0.66
C THR A 205 10.77 8.62 -0.40
N TRP A 206 11.32 7.46 -0.04
CA TRP A 206 11.41 6.33 -0.95
C TRP A 206 10.07 5.98 -1.62
N CYS A 207 8.99 5.89 -0.84
CA CYS A 207 7.68 5.51 -1.40
C CYS A 207 7.17 6.52 -2.44
N TYR A 208 7.45 7.82 -2.30
CA TYR A 208 7.13 8.78 -3.35
C TYR A 208 7.79 8.40 -4.69
N TYR A 209 9.09 8.13 -4.67
CA TYR A 209 9.83 7.76 -5.89
C TYR A 209 9.35 6.42 -6.45
N PHE A 210 9.09 5.44 -5.59
CA PHE A 210 8.55 4.15 -6.01
C PHE A 210 7.17 4.28 -6.66
N GLU A 211 6.21 4.98 -6.04
CA GLU A 211 4.86 5.13 -6.60
C GLU A 211 4.87 5.85 -7.94
N LYS A 212 5.69 6.91 -8.06
CA LYS A 212 5.84 7.66 -9.33
C LYS A 212 6.51 6.81 -10.39
N ALA A 213 7.50 5.99 -10.03
CA ALA A 213 8.18 5.09 -10.96
C ALA A 213 7.28 3.94 -11.43
N ASP A 214 6.46 3.36 -10.54
CA ASP A 214 5.52 2.30 -10.93
C ASP A 214 4.34 2.86 -11.76
N LEU A 215 3.94 4.12 -11.54
CA LEU A 215 3.06 4.83 -12.47
C LEU A 215 3.73 5.06 -13.83
N ALA A 216 4.96 5.61 -13.86
CA ALA A 216 5.71 5.83 -15.11
C ALA A 216 5.90 4.53 -15.90
N ARG A 217 6.11 3.42 -15.20
CA ARG A 217 6.22 2.06 -15.76
C ARG A 217 4.96 1.63 -16.51
N GLN A 218 3.77 1.97 -16.02
CA GLN A 218 2.50 1.71 -16.71
C GLN A 218 2.45 2.38 -18.10
N TYR A 219 3.11 3.53 -18.25
CA TYR A 219 3.18 4.32 -19.48
C TYR A 219 4.48 4.12 -20.27
N GLN A 220 5.34 3.19 -19.83
CA GLN A 220 6.63 2.90 -20.46
C GLN A 220 7.57 4.12 -20.54
N GLU A 221 7.48 5.03 -19.57
CA GLU A 221 8.32 6.22 -19.47
C GLU A 221 9.66 5.86 -18.82
N TRP A 222 10.49 5.10 -19.53
CA TRP A 222 11.72 4.51 -18.99
C TRP A 222 12.74 5.55 -18.52
N ASP A 223 12.90 6.65 -19.26
CA ASP A 223 13.79 7.77 -18.88
C ASP A 223 13.34 8.42 -17.56
N GLU A 224 12.03 8.53 -17.35
CA GLU A 224 11.44 9.09 -16.13
C GLU A 224 11.73 8.19 -14.92
N ILE A 225 11.61 6.88 -15.08
CA ILE A 225 11.95 5.91 -14.03
C ILE A 225 13.43 6.03 -13.63
N VAL A 226 14.35 6.16 -14.60
CA VAL A 226 15.77 6.35 -14.33
C VAL A 226 16.04 7.70 -13.65
N ARG A 227 15.34 8.76 -14.05
CA ARG A 227 15.42 10.07 -13.37
C ARG A 227 14.99 9.97 -11.90
N LEU A 228 13.83 9.35 -11.64
CA LEU A 228 13.30 9.13 -10.28
C LEU A 228 14.26 8.30 -9.42
N TRP A 229 14.88 7.27 -9.99
CA TRP A 229 15.93 6.50 -9.30
C TRP A 229 17.08 7.42 -8.86
N ASN A 230 17.66 8.16 -9.80
CA ASN A 230 18.82 9.01 -9.52
C ASN A 230 18.51 10.08 -8.47
N GLU A 231 17.30 10.66 -8.49
CA GLU A 231 16.84 11.59 -7.46
C GLU A 231 16.69 10.93 -6.09
N SER A 232 16.10 9.74 -6.03
CA SER A 232 16.00 8.97 -4.78
C SER A 232 17.39 8.72 -4.17
N GLN A 233 18.36 8.32 -5.00
CA GLN A 233 19.73 8.04 -4.55
C GLN A 233 20.45 9.30 -4.07
N ALA A 234 20.26 10.43 -4.75
CA ALA A 234 20.82 11.72 -4.34
C ALA A 234 20.30 12.18 -2.97
N MET A 235 19.06 11.80 -2.63
CA MET A 235 18.43 12.08 -1.34
C MET A 235 18.77 11.03 -0.27
N GLY A 236 19.50 9.96 -0.62
CA GLY A 236 19.80 8.85 0.28
C GLY A 236 18.62 7.91 0.54
N GLU A 237 17.56 8.04 -0.24
CA GLU A 237 16.37 7.18 -0.16
C GLU A 237 16.62 5.87 -0.93
N ARG A 238 16.12 4.77 -0.37
CA ARG A 238 16.25 3.43 -0.96
C ARG A 238 15.13 2.52 -0.46
N PRO A 239 14.75 1.50 -1.24
CA PRO A 239 13.77 0.51 -0.80
C PRO A 239 14.35 -0.41 0.26
N ASP A 240 13.50 -0.76 1.21
CA ASP A 240 13.73 -1.87 2.14
C ASP A 240 13.15 -3.20 1.61
N ASN A 241 12.36 -3.16 0.52
CA ASN A 241 11.76 -4.34 -0.10
C ASN A 241 12.24 -4.55 -1.55
N GLY A 242 12.59 -5.79 -1.89
CA GLY A 242 13.10 -6.16 -3.19
C GLY A 242 12.09 -5.98 -4.34
N PHE A 243 10.78 -6.14 -4.08
CA PHE A 243 9.73 -5.95 -5.08
C PHE A 243 9.73 -4.54 -5.66
N GLU A 244 10.07 -3.55 -4.82
CA GLU A 244 10.07 -2.13 -5.16
C GLU A 244 11.23 -1.73 -6.08
N TYR A 245 12.21 -2.62 -6.31
CA TYR A 245 13.24 -2.42 -7.33
C TYR A 245 12.76 -2.71 -8.75
N ILE A 246 11.67 -3.47 -8.93
CA ILE A 246 11.26 -3.98 -10.24
C ILE A 246 11.03 -2.86 -11.27
N PRO A 247 10.32 -1.75 -10.95
CA PRO A 247 10.17 -0.65 -11.91
C PRO A 247 11.51 -0.12 -12.39
N PHE A 248 12.48 0.03 -11.49
CA PHE A 248 13.81 0.57 -11.80
C PHE A 248 14.68 -0.41 -12.57
N ILE A 249 14.61 -1.71 -12.26
CA ILE A 249 15.25 -2.76 -13.07
C ILE A 249 14.73 -2.69 -14.51
N GLU A 250 13.42 -2.53 -14.70
CA GLU A 250 12.83 -2.40 -16.02
C GLU A 250 13.20 -1.08 -16.71
N GLY A 251 13.25 0.03 -15.96
CA GLY A 251 13.73 1.33 -16.45
C GLY A 251 15.14 1.23 -17.01
N PHE A 252 16.09 0.75 -16.21
CA PHE A 252 17.48 0.61 -16.63
C PHE A 252 17.67 -0.38 -17.79
N GLY A 253 16.92 -1.47 -17.83
CA GLY A 253 16.98 -2.41 -18.94
C GLY A 253 16.51 -1.81 -20.27
N ASN A 254 15.46 -0.98 -20.25
CA ASN A 254 14.97 -0.30 -21.44
C ASN A 254 15.83 0.90 -21.86
N THR A 255 16.62 1.48 -20.95
CA THR A 255 17.64 2.49 -21.26
C THR A 255 19.04 1.89 -21.45
N GLU A 256 19.14 0.57 -21.62
CA GLU A 256 20.37 -0.19 -21.93
C GLU A 256 21.49 -0.10 -20.87
N ASP A 257 21.18 0.28 -19.62
CA ASP A 257 22.13 0.22 -18.49
C ASP A 257 22.08 -1.16 -17.82
N TRP A 258 22.63 -2.16 -18.52
CA TRP A 258 22.64 -3.55 -18.07
C TRP A 258 23.46 -3.78 -16.81
N LYS A 259 24.43 -2.89 -16.53
CA LYS A 259 25.18 -2.91 -15.28
C LYS A 259 24.24 -2.64 -14.10
N GLN A 260 23.40 -1.60 -14.19
CA GLN A 260 22.41 -1.32 -13.15
C GLN A 260 21.38 -2.44 -13.02
N VAL A 261 20.89 -3.00 -14.12
CA VAL A 261 19.96 -4.16 -14.09
C VAL A 261 20.53 -5.29 -13.23
N LYS A 262 21.81 -5.63 -13.44
CA LYS A 262 22.52 -6.67 -12.69
C LYS A 262 22.67 -6.32 -11.21
N GLU A 263 23.09 -5.10 -10.89
CA GLU A 263 23.29 -4.66 -9.51
C GLU A 263 21.96 -4.65 -8.73
N LEU A 264 20.90 -4.05 -9.30
CA LEU A 264 19.60 -3.93 -8.67
C LEU A 264 18.90 -5.29 -8.52
N THR A 265 18.98 -6.16 -9.51
CA THR A 265 18.37 -7.51 -9.44
C THR A 265 19.01 -8.34 -8.32
N LYS A 266 20.35 -8.32 -8.21
CA LYS A 266 21.07 -9.03 -7.14
C LYS A 266 20.75 -8.44 -5.77
N PHE A 267 20.66 -7.11 -5.67
CA PHE A 267 20.33 -6.47 -4.42
C PHE A 267 18.89 -6.77 -3.98
N ALA A 268 17.92 -6.65 -4.90
CA ALA A 268 16.51 -6.96 -4.68
C ALA A 268 16.32 -8.37 -4.13
N ASN A 269 16.97 -9.37 -4.75
CA ASN A 269 16.90 -10.76 -4.28
C ASN A 269 17.53 -10.95 -2.88
N LYS A 270 18.62 -10.21 -2.61
CA LYS A 270 19.31 -10.29 -1.31
C LYS A 270 18.47 -9.70 -0.18
N VAL A 271 17.74 -8.62 -0.41
CA VAL A 271 16.97 -7.93 0.65
C VAL A 271 15.60 -8.56 0.90
N THR A 272 15.07 -9.35 -0.03
CA THR A 272 13.74 -9.96 0.11
C THR A 272 13.73 -11.38 -0.41
N SER A 273 13.66 -12.33 0.52
CA SER A 273 13.57 -13.76 0.21
C SER A 273 12.25 -14.10 -0.49
N GLY A 274 12.31 -15.02 -1.46
CA GLY A 274 11.12 -15.49 -2.17
C GLY A 274 10.69 -14.59 -3.33
N LEU A 275 11.50 -13.59 -3.70
CA LEU A 275 11.24 -12.66 -4.81
C LEU A 275 11.68 -13.23 -6.16
N GLU A 276 12.44 -14.32 -6.19
CA GLU A 276 13.00 -14.93 -7.40
C GLU A 276 11.95 -15.07 -8.53
N PRO A 277 10.72 -15.58 -8.30
CA PRO A 277 9.71 -15.68 -9.35
C PRO A 277 9.30 -14.32 -9.96
N SER A 278 9.21 -13.27 -9.15
CA SER A 278 8.87 -11.91 -9.61
C SER A 278 10.03 -11.29 -10.39
N LEU A 279 11.28 -11.50 -9.95
CA LEU A 279 12.47 -11.05 -10.68
C LEU A 279 12.60 -11.80 -12.02
N CYS A 280 12.40 -13.11 -12.04
CA CYS A 280 12.39 -13.89 -13.26
C CYS A 280 11.35 -13.37 -14.26
N SER A 281 10.14 -13.06 -13.78
CA SER A 281 9.07 -12.48 -14.60
C SER A 281 9.44 -11.10 -15.15
N ALA A 282 10.16 -10.27 -14.38
CA ALA A 282 10.68 -8.99 -14.86
C ALA A 282 11.75 -9.17 -15.94
N LEU A 283 12.66 -10.12 -15.77
CA LEU A 283 13.68 -10.45 -16.77
C LEU A 283 13.07 -11.06 -18.05
N ASP A 284 11.97 -11.82 -17.94
CA ASP A 284 11.20 -12.28 -19.09
C ASP A 284 10.62 -11.10 -19.88
N ARG A 285 10.00 -10.11 -19.19
CA ARG A 285 9.50 -8.90 -19.85
C ARG A 285 10.62 -8.10 -20.52
N LEU A 286 11.75 -7.91 -19.85
CA LEU A 286 12.91 -7.24 -20.45
C LEU A 286 13.44 -7.96 -21.67
N SER A 287 13.44 -9.30 -21.68
CA SER A 287 13.90 -10.06 -22.84
C SER A 287 13.08 -9.78 -24.10
N VAL A 288 11.80 -9.46 -23.94
CA VAL A 288 10.85 -9.16 -25.02
C VAL A 288 10.83 -7.68 -25.39
N ASN A 289 10.86 -6.78 -24.40
CA ASN A 289 10.52 -5.37 -24.60
C ASN A 289 11.74 -4.45 -24.70
N ALA A 290 12.89 -4.82 -24.13
CA ALA A 290 14.08 -3.98 -24.14
C ALA A 290 14.80 -4.02 -25.51
N PRO A 291 15.53 -2.95 -25.88
CA PRO A 291 16.31 -2.91 -27.11
C PRO A 291 17.24 -4.12 -27.30
N GLU A 292 17.30 -4.64 -28.54
CA GLU A 292 18.11 -5.80 -28.87
C GLU A 292 19.62 -5.49 -28.79
N SER A 293 20.35 -6.23 -27.96
CA SER A 293 21.81 -6.15 -27.86
C SER A 293 22.39 -7.45 -27.32
N SER A 294 23.66 -7.75 -27.65
CA SER A 294 24.34 -8.93 -27.09
C SER A 294 24.52 -8.82 -25.57
N GLU A 295 24.66 -7.60 -25.04
CA GLU A 295 24.77 -7.35 -23.60
C GLU A 295 23.46 -7.64 -22.86
N LYS A 296 22.30 -7.33 -23.47
CA LYS A 296 20.97 -7.75 -22.98
C LYS A 296 20.94 -9.25 -22.78
N ASP A 297 21.20 -10.01 -23.84
CA ASP A 297 21.01 -11.46 -23.86
C ASP A 297 21.93 -12.15 -22.85
N GLU A 298 23.19 -11.74 -22.79
CA GLU A 298 24.16 -12.26 -21.82
C GLU A 298 23.75 -11.91 -20.38
N THR A 299 23.35 -10.66 -20.11
CA THR A 299 22.97 -10.22 -18.77
C THR A 299 21.72 -10.95 -18.27
N ILE A 300 20.69 -11.04 -19.11
CA ILE A 300 19.44 -11.72 -18.76
C ILE A 300 19.68 -13.22 -18.55
N LEU A 301 20.46 -13.88 -19.41
CA LEU A 301 20.78 -15.30 -19.26
C LEU A 301 21.48 -15.57 -17.93
N ASN A 302 22.54 -14.82 -17.63
CA ASN A 302 23.31 -14.97 -16.38
C ASN A 302 22.44 -14.72 -15.14
N LEU A 303 21.59 -13.68 -15.15
CA LEU A 303 20.69 -13.40 -14.03
C LEU A 303 19.63 -14.49 -13.85
N LYS A 304 19.09 -15.04 -14.95
CA LYS A 304 18.12 -16.14 -14.87
C LYS A 304 18.73 -17.43 -14.35
N GLU A 305 20.01 -17.69 -14.64
CA GLU A 305 20.75 -18.81 -14.05
C GLU A 305 21.02 -18.57 -12.56
N ASP A 306 21.49 -17.38 -12.18
CA ASP A 306 21.73 -16.99 -10.78
C ASP A 306 20.45 -17.08 -9.91
N LEU A 307 19.28 -16.77 -10.49
CA LEU A 307 17.98 -16.83 -9.82
C LEU A 307 17.29 -18.20 -9.94
N GLU A 308 17.89 -19.17 -10.63
CA GLU A 308 17.30 -20.48 -10.91
C GLU A 308 15.89 -20.42 -11.54
N CYS A 309 15.67 -19.49 -12.48
CA CYS A 309 14.32 -19.19 -13.00
C CYS A 309 13.56 -20.40 -13.58
N LYS A 310 14.26 -21.46 -14.01
CA LYS A 310 13.68 -22.72 -14.50
C LYS A 310 12.81 -23.42 -13.44
N ASN A 311 12.99 -23.11 -12.16
CA ASN A 311 12.23 -23.69 -11.05
C ASN A 311 10.85 -23.04 -10.84
N TYR A 312 10.54 -21.95 -11.57
CA TYR A 312 9.34 -21.13 -11.37
C TYR A 312 8.48 -20.98 -12.63
N GLN A 313 8.83 -21.69 -13.71
CA GLN A 313 8.09 -21.74 -14.98
C GLN A 313 6.97 -22.77 -14.96
#